data_AF-A0A6A1WWZ6-F1
#
_entry.id   AF-A0A6A1WWZ6-F1
#
_cell.length_a   1.000
_cell.length_b   1.000
_cell.length_c   1.000
_cell.angle_alpha   90.00
_cell.angle_beta   90.00
_cell.angle_gamma   90.00
#
_symmetry.space_group_name_H-M   'P 1'
#
loop_
_entity.id
_entity.type
_entity.pdbx_description
1 polymer ?
#
loop_
_entity_poly.entity_id
_entity_poly.type
_entity_poly.pdbx_seq_one_letter_code
_entity_poly.pdbx_strand_id
1 'polypeptide(L)'
;MRVSNSSSPTFLCAMPFDSSLIFLEETSLVSRPVLYYMGLKRRMVPRLRHLGIRVKPVLEDEKCLIPMGGPLPQIPQSVMAIGGTSGLVHPSTGYKVAGTMALTPVLADAIAECLGSTRMIRGHQLYHRMWNSLWPIERRHTREFYSFGMETLLKLDLNGTRRFFDAFFDLDPCHWQGFLSSRLSLQELVMLSLSLFGRASNPSRFDIITKCPIPLAKMMANIAIETF
;
A
#
# COMPACT_ATOMS: atom_id res chain seq x y z
N MET A 1 -5.84 10.18 25.85
CA MET A 1 -5.63 8.95 25.05
C MET A 1 -6.81 8.65 24.13
N ARG A 2 -8.06 8.56 24.62
CA ARG A 2 -9.24 8.21 23.79
C ARG A 2 -9.48 9.13 22.58
N VAL A 3 -9.40 10.46 22.73
CA VAL A 3 -9.61 11.42 21.63
C VAL A 3 -8.58 11.25 20.50
N SER A 4 -7.29 11.11 20.84
CA SER A 4 -6.21 10.87 19.87
C SER A 4 -6.33 9.50 19.17
N ASN A 5 -6.94 8.51 19.83
CA ASN A 5 -7.19 7.20 19.21
C ASN A 5 -8.32 7.26 18.19
N SER A 6 -9.28 8.19 18.35
CA SER A 6 -10.36 8.40 17.39
C SER A 6 -9.86 9.03 16.09
N SER A 7 -8.96 10.01 16.18
CA SER A 7 -8.43 10.73 15.01
C SER A 7 -7.31 9.99 14.28
N SER A 8 -6.58 9.12 14.97
CA SER A 8 -5.43 8.40 14.42
C SER A 8 -5.48 6.96 14.92
N PRO A 9 -6.31 6.11 14.29
CA PRO A 9 -6.47 4.74 14.73
C PRO A 9 -5.19 3.92 14.52
N THR A 10 -4.91 3.04 15.48
CA THR A 10 -3.81 2.08 15.44
C THR A 10 -4.33 0.67 15.69
N PHE A 11 -3.63 -0.32 15.18
CA PHE A 11 -3.93 -1.73 15.34
C PHE A 11 -2.66 -2.51 15.71
N LEU A 12 -2.85 -3.75 16.14
CA LEU A 12 -1.78 -4.65 16.55
C LEU A 12 -1.66 -5.77 15.52
N CYS A 13 -0.51 -5.87 14.87
CA CYS A 13 -0.09 -7.08 14.18
C CYS A 13 0.41 -8.07 15.22
N ALA A 14 -0.11 -9.30 15.19
CA ALA A 14 0.29 -10.37 16.08
C ALA A 14 0.62 -11.61 15.22
N MET A 15 1.89 -12.00 15.19
CA MET A 15 2.39 -13.11 14.36
C MET A 15 3.09 -14.14 15.26
N PRO A 16 2.41 -15.22 15.67
CA PRO A 16 3.03 -16.27 16.47
C PRO A 16 4.03 -17.08 15.64
N PHE A 17 5.24 -17.27 16.17
CA PHE A 17 6.24 -18.17 15.60
C PHE A 17 6.13 -19.57 16.21
N ASP A 18 5.84 -19.65 17.51
CA ASP A 18 5.53 -20.88 18.23
C ASP A 18 4.57 -20.60 19.40
N SER A 19 4.35 -21.61 20.26
CA SER A 19 3.46 -21.54 21.43
C SER A 19 3.80 -20.44 22.46
N SER A 20 5.02 -19.92 22.43
CA SER A 20 5.62 -19.03 23.42
C SER A 20 6.34 -17.82 22.84
N LEU A 21 6.64 -17.85 21.53
CA LEU A 21 7.30 -16.78 20.79
C LEU A 21 6.31 -16.10 19.83
N ILE A 22 6.12 -14.80 20.01
CA ILE A 22 5.19 -14.00 19.22
C ILE A 22 5.82 -12.66 18.84
N PHE A 23 5.71 -12.30 17.57
CA PHE A 23 5.95 -10.94 17.11
C PHE A 23 4.72 -10.08 17.35
N LEU A 24 4.91 -8.91 17.96
CA LEU A 24 3.86 -7.96 18.28
C LEU A 24 4.27 -6.58 17.79
N GLU A 25 3.46 -5.98 16.92
CA GLU A 25 3.71 -4.64 16.37
C GLU A 25 2.44 -3.79 16.48
N GLU A 26 2.51 -2.71 17.25
CA GLU A 26 1.47 -1.68 17.22
C GLU A 26 1.81 -0.67 16.13
N THR A 27 0.92 -0.51 15.15
CA THR A 27 1.12 0.37 14.00
C THR A 27 -0.17 1.08 13.57
N SER A 28 -0.06 2.00 12.62
CA SER A 28 -1.20 2.61 11.93
C SER A 28 -1.26 2.12 10.49
N LEU A 29 -2.46 2.10 9.91
CA LEU A 29 -2.64 1.68 8.51
C LEU A 29 -1.92 2.62 7.55
N VAL A 30 -2.22 3.91 7.66
CA VAL A 30 -1.56 5.00 6.96
C VAL A 30 -1.69 6.23 7.84
N SER A 31 -0.64 7.06 7.88
CA SER A 31 -0.68 8.31 8.63
C SER A 31 0.21 9.36 8.00
N ARG A 32 -0.26 10.61 8.01
CA ARG A 32 0.46 11.79 7.58
C ARG A 32 0.07 12.94 8.51
N PRO A 33 0.97 13.42 9.40
CA PRO A 33 2.36 13.01 9.60
C PRO A 33 2.52 11.62 10.21
N VAL A 34 3.74 11.07 10.19
CA VAL A 34 4.09 9.78 10.81
C VAL A 34 3.78 9.82 12.32
N LEU A 35 3.21 8.73 12.84
CA LEU A 35 2.93 8.62 14.28
C LEU A 35 4.21 8.47 15.09
N TYR A 36 4.27 9.16 16.23
CA TYR A 36 5.41 9.09 17.13
C TYR A 36 5.53 7.71 17.77
N TYR A 37 6.72 7.10 17.67
CA TYR A 37 7.01 5.74 18.19
C TYR A 37 6.61 5.56 19.67
N MET A 38 6.95 6.50 20.55
CA MET A 38 6.56 6.36 21.97
C MET A 38 5.04 6.44 22.16
N GLY A 39 4.33 7.12 21.26
CA GLY A 39 2.87 7.10 21.21
C GLY A 39 2.32 5.71 20.91
N LEU A 40 2.88 5.01 19.93
CA LEU A 40 2.54 3.62 19.60
C LEU A 40 2.86 2.69 20.77
N LYS A 41 4.09 2.75 21.33
CA LYS A 41 4.49 1.93 22.48
C LYS A 41 3.57 2.11 23.69
N ARG A 42 3.18 3.35 24.00
CA ARG A 42 2.21 3.65 25.07
C ARG A 42 0.82 3.08 24.80
N ARG A 43 0.38 2.98 23.53
CA ARG A 43 -0.91 2.37 23.14
C ARG A 43 -0.88 0.85 23.16
N MET A 44 0.26 0.25 22.79
CA MET A 44 0.48 -1.19 22.79
C MET A 44 0.29 -1.79 24.19
N VAL A 45 0.91 -1.18 25.22
CA VAL A 45 0.88 -1.68 26.61
C VAL A 45 -0.54 -1.96 27.14
N PRO A 46 -1.49 -0.99 27.15
CA PRO A 46 -2.86 -1.27 27.59
C PRO A 46 -3.61 -2.22 26.66
N ARG A 47 -3.29 -2.27 25.36
CA ARG A 47 -3.89 -3.24 24.43
C ARG A 47 -3.47 -4.67 24.77
N LEU A 48 -2.18 -4.92 25.02
CA LEU A 48 -1.70 -6.24 25.43
C LEU A 48 -2.35 -6.70 26.73
N ARG A 49 -2.48 -5.79 27.71
CA ARG A 49 -3.22 -6.08 28.97
C ARG A 49 -4.67 -6.45 28.70
N HIS A 50 -5.35 -5.70 27.83
CA HIS A 50 -6.74 -5.98 27.45
C HIS A 50 -6.89 -7.34 26.75
N LEU A 51 -5.92 -7.74 25.94
CA LEU A 51 -5.87 -9.06 25.28
C LEU A 51 -5.40 -10.20 26.21
N GLY A 52 -5.08 -9.91 27.47
CA GLY A 52 -4.55 -10.91 28.40
C GLY A 52 -3.11 -11.37 28.08
N ILE A 53 -2.41 -10.67 27.20
CA ILE A 53 -1.04 -11.02 26.79
C ILE A 53 -0.06 -10.53 27.85
N ARG A 54 0.61 -11.48 28.52
CA ARG A 54 1.71 -11.21 29.46
C ARG A 54 3.05 -11.41 28.78
N VAL A 55 3.72 -10.31 28.47
CA VAL A 55 5.09 -10.32 27.92
C VAL A 55 6.06 -10.81 29.01
N LYS A 56 6.86 -11.84 28.69
CA LYS A 56 7.89 -12.40 29.57
C LYS A 56 9.24 -11.69 29.29
N PRO A 57 10.18 -12.21 28.47
CA PRO A 57 11.24 -11.37 27.93
C PRO A 57 10.86 -10.78 26.56
N VAL A 58 11.42 -9.61 26.25
CA VAL A 58 11.48 -9.07 24.89
C VAL A 58 12.82 -9.48 24.33
N LEU A 59 12.83 -10.23 23.22
CA LEU A 59 14.08 -10.65 22.58
C LEU A 59 14.66 -9.51 21.73
N GLU A 60 13.81 -8.82 20.98
CA GLU A 60 14.19 -7.75 20.05
C GLU A 60 13.13 -6.61 20.06
N ASP A 61 13.56 -5.37 19.83
CA ASP A 61 12.71 -4.18 19.65
C ASP A 61 13.16 -3.46 18.37
N GLU A 62 12.25 -3.34 17.40
CA GLU A 62 12.51 -2.70 16.11
C GLU A 62 11.62 -1.45 15.94
N LYS A 63 12.17 -0.45 15.26
CA LYS A 63 11.42 0.70 14.77
C LYS A 63 11.32 0.62 13.25
N CYS A 64 10.12 0.37 12.75
CA CYS A 64 9.86 0.31 11.32
C CYS A 64 9.17 1.58 10.82
N LEU A 65 9.61 2.08 9.66
CA LEU A 65 8.91 3.10 8.88
C LEU A 65 8.75 2.59 7.46
N ILE A 66 7.50 2.52 6.98
CA ILE A 66 7.19 2.11 5.62
C ILE A 66 6.70 3.34 4.84
N PRO A 67 7.47 3.82 3.84
CA PRO A 67 7.01 4.87 2.94
C PRO A 67 5.87 4.33 2.05
N MET A 68 4.63 4.59 2.46
CA MET A 68 3.42 4.12 1.78
C MET A 68 3.34 4.70 0.36
N GLY A 69 3.53 3.86 -0.65
CA GLY A 69 3.49 4.25 -2.06
C GLY A 69 4.77 4.94 -2.58
N GLY A 70 5.39 5.81 -1.78
CA GLY A 70 6.58 6.59 -2.17
C GLY A 70 6.39 7.43 -3.45
N PRO A 71 7.32 8.31 -3.83
CA PRO A 71 7.36 8.81 -5.19
C PRO A 71 7.81 7.70 -6.15
N LEU A 72 7.29 7.70 -7.39
CA LEU A 72 7.96 6.96 -8.45
C LEU A 72 9.35 7.59 -8.69
N PRO A 73 10.37 6.78 -9.00
CA PRO A 73 11.65 7.33 -9.43
C PRO A 73 11.47 8.12 -10.74
N GLN A 74 12.41 9.04 -11.02
CA GLN A 74 12.45 9.70 -12.33
C GLN A 74 12.78 8.64 -13.40
N ILE A 75 11.87 8.44 -14.35
CA ILE A 75 11.98 7.45 -15.41
C ILE A 75 11.93 8.19 -16.78
N PRO A 76 12.83 7.86 -17.73
CA PRO A 76 13.92 6.89 -17.65
C PRO A 76 15.17 7.44 -16.93
N GLN A 77 15.92 6.57 -16.24
CA GLN A 77 17.23 6.87 -15.64
C GLN A 77 18.20 5.69 -15.77
N SER A 78 19.51 5.94 -15.65
CA SER A 78 20.55 4.92 -15.85
C SER A 78 20.75 3.96 -14.67
N VAL A 79 20.28 4.30 -13.48
CA VAL A 79 20.37 3.43 -12.31
C VAL A 79 19.08 2.65 -12.19
N MET A 80 19.14 1.31 -12.20
CA MET A 80 17.97 0.47 -11.91
C MET A 80 17.82 0.29 -10.41
N ALA A 81 16.58 0.38 -9.93
CA ALA A 81 16.20 0.02 -8.57
C ALA A 81 15.14 -1.09 -8.60
N ILE A 82 15.02 -1.81 -7.49
CA ILE A 82 13.96 -2.81 -7.29
C ILE A 82 13.44 -2.75 -5.85
N GLY A 83 12.17 -3.07 -5.67
CA GLY A 83 11.51 -3.05 -4.36
C GLY A 83 11.07 -1.65 -3.93
N GLY A 84 11.36 -1.31 -2.66
CA GLY A 84 10.87 -0.06 -2.07
C GLY A 84 11.43 1.20 -2.75
N THR A 85 12.68 1.13 -3.19
CA THR A 85 13.37 2.22 -3.89
C THR A 85 12.91 2.43 -5.33
N SER A 86 12.19 1.46 -5.90
CA SER A 86 11.55 1.58 -7.20
C SER A 86 10.06 1.86 -7.11
N GLY A 87 9.54 2.26 -5.95
CA GLY A 87 8.12 2.63 -5.78
C GLY A 87 7.14 1.45 -5.75
N LEU A 88 7.60 0.21 -5.53
CA LEU A 88 6.75 -0.99 -5.52
C LEU A 88 6.00 -1.21 -4.19
N VAL A 89 6.16 -0.31 -3.22
CA VAL A 89 5.40 -0.39 -1.97
C VAL A 89 3.94 -0.09 -2.28
N HIS A 90 3.03 -1.01 -1.93
CA HIS A 90 1.59 -0.79 -2.11
C HIS A 90 1.14 0.45 -1.31
N PRO A 91 0.57 1.50 -1.95
CA PRO A 91 0.21 2.74 -1.27
C PRO A 91 -0.76 2.57 -0.08
N SER A 92 -1.76 1.71 -0.16
CA SER A 92 -2.74 1.52 0.93
C SER A 92 -2.35 0.54 2.03
N THR A 93 -1.46 -0.43 1.77
CA THR A 93 -1.19 -1.55 2.70
C THR A 93 0.26 -1.65 3.16
N GLY A 94 1.21 -1.02 2.43
CA GLY A 94 2.64 -1.14 2.70
C GLY A 94 3.25 -2.46 2.22
N TYR A 95 2.45 -3.36 1.64
CA TYR A 95 2.94 -4.64 1.13
C TYR A 95 3.88 -4.43 -0.07
N LYS A 96 5.02 -5.13 -0.06
CA LYS A 96 6.04 -4.98 -1.11
C LYS A 96 6.74 -6.28 -1.49
N VAL A 97 6.93 -7.21 -0.55
CA VAL A 97 7.82 -8.38 -0.73
C VAL A 97 7.34 -9.27 -1.88
N ALA A 98 6.10 -9.75 -1.80
CA ALA A 98 5.54 -10.63 -2.83
C ALA A 98 5.49 -9.97 -4.21
N GLY A 99 5.06 -8.71 -4.29
CA GLY A 99 5.03 -7.96 -5.55
C GLY A 99 6.43 -7.75 -6.16
N THR A 100 7.42 -7.47 -5.31
CA THR A 100 8.82 -7.34 -5.75
C THR A 100 9.35 -8.66 -6.31
N MET A 101 9.12 -9.77 -5.60
CA MET A 101 9.53 -11.10 -6.07
C MET A 101 8.85 -11.48 -7.38
N ALA A 102 7.57 -11.16 -7.55
CA ALA A 102 6.83 -11.43 -8.79
C ALA A 102 7.36 -10.65 -10.00
N LEU A 103 7.87 -9.44 -9.80
CA LEU A 103 8.41 -8.59 -10.88
C LEU A 103 9.89 -8.83 -11.16
N THR A 104 10.60 -9.50 -10.26
CA THR A 104 12.05 -9.74 -10.42
C THR A 104 12.38 -10.56 -11.67
N PRO A 105 11.67 -11.67 -11.99
CA PRO A 105 11.91 -12.41 -13.23
C PRO A 105 11.66 -11.58 -14.49
N VAL A 106 10.57 -10.80 -14.52
CA VAL A 106 10.23 -9.92 -15.66
C VAL A 106 11.35 -8.92 -15.94
N LEU A 107 11.94 -8.35 -14.89
CA LEU A 107 13.08 -7.44 -15.03
C LEU A 107 14.34 -8.19 -15.47
N ALA A 108 14.63 -9.35 -14.90
CA ALA A 108 15.79 -10.17 -15.24
C ALA A 108 15.75 -10.61 -16.72
N ASP A 109 14.58 -11.03 -17.21
CA ASP A 109 14.37 -11.41 -18.61
C ASP A 109 14.59 -10.21 -19.54
N ALA A 110 14.04 -9.04 -19.18
CA ALA A 110 14.27 -7.81 -19.96
C ALA A 110 15.76 -7.43 -20.03
N ILE A 111 16.51 -7.63 -18.95
CA ILE A 111 17.97 -7.42 -18.92
C ILE A 111 18.67 -8.43 -19.84
N ALA A 112 18.34 -9.72 -19.70
CA ALA A 112 18.92 -10.80 -20.48
C ALA A 112 18.67 -10.63 -21.99
N GLU A 113 17.46 -10.26 -22.39
CA GLU A 113 17.11 -9.98 -23.79
C GLU A 113 17.91 -8.81 -24.38
N CYS A 114 18.07 -7.72 -23.62
CA CYS A 114 18.80 -6.56 -24.10
C CYS A 114 20.31 -6.83 -24.25
N LEU A 115 20.89 -7.61 -23.34
CA LEU A 115 22.32 -7.91 -23.32
C LEU A 115 22.70 -9.13 -24.17
N GLY A 116 21.80 -10.11 -24.31
CA GLY A 116 22.05 -11.41 -24.94
C GLY A 116 21.57 -11.55 -26.38
N SER A 117 20.85 -10.57 -26.94
CA SER A 117 20.46 -10.61 -28.35
C SER A 117 21.67 -10.43 -29.29
N THR A 118 21.56 -10.97 -30.52
CA THR A 118 22.56 -10.78 -31.60
C THR A 118 22.89 -9.30 -31.87
N ARG A 119 22.01 -8.39 -31.44
CA ARG A 119 22.24 -6.94 -31.40
C ARG A 119 22.01 -6.40 -29.99
N MET A 120 23.07 -6.45 -29.18
CA MET A 120 23.11 -5.88 -27.84
C MET A 120 22.60 -4.42 -27.80
N ILE A 121 21.59 -4.17 -26.98
CA ILE A 121 21.03 -2.85 -26.71
C ILE A 121 21.82 -2.22 -25.56
N ARG A 122 22.30 -0.99 -25.74
CA ARG A 122 23.12 -0.26 -24.75
C ARG A 122 22.59 1.14 -24.50
N GLY A 123 23.09 1.75 -23.42
CA GLY A 123 22.82 3.14 -23.09
C GLY A 123 21.33 3.39 -22.83
N HIS A 124 20.83 4.54 -23.26
CA HIS A 124 19.48 5.01 -22.96
C HIS A 124 18.38 3.99 -23.31
N GLN A 125 18.50 3.28 -24.43
CA GLN A 125 17.50 2.31 -24.88
C GLN A 125 17.38 1.10 -23.93
N LEU A 126 18.50 0.63 -23.38
CA LEU A 126 18.53 -0.46 -22.39
C LEU A 126 17.79 -0.02 -21.12
N TYR A 127 18.14 1.15 -20.58
CA TYR A 127 17.51 1.70 -19.37
C TYR A 127 16.02 1.97 -19.55
N HIS A 128 15.63 2.53 -20.69
CA HIS A 128 14.23 2.74 -21.00
C HIS A 128 13.45 1.42 -21.02
N ARG A 129 13.98 0.36 -21.65
CA ARG A 129 13.33 -0.96 -21.69
C ARG A 129 13.23 -1.62 -20.31
N MET A 130 14.27 -1.55 -19.50
CA MET A 130 14.26 -2.08 -18.13
C MET A 130 13.28 -1.33 -17.22
N TRP A 131 13.25 0.00 -17.28
CA TRP A 131 12.27 0.77 -16.51
C TRP A 131 10.84 0.53 -16.99
N ASN A 132 10.64 0.38 -18.31
CA ASN A 132 9.32 0.11 -18.86
C ASN A 132 8.82 -1.32 -18.54
N SER A 133 9.70 -2.31 -18.34
CA SER A 133 9.27 -3.63 -17.85
C SER A 133 8.79 -3.58 -16.39
N LEU A 134 9.40 -2.72 -15.58
CA LEU A 134 9.04 -2.52 -14.18
C LEU A 134 7.88 -1.54 -13.96
N TRP A 135 7.74 -0.51 -14.79
CA TRP A 135 6.68 0.50 -14.73
C TRP A 135 6.08 0.76 -16.11
N PRO A 136 5.43 -0.24 -16.72
CA PRO A 136 4.61 -0.01 -17.90
C PRO A 136 3.46 0.93 -17.54
N ILE A 137 2.92 1.62 -18.54
CA ILE A 137 1.92 2.67 -18.34
C ILE A 137 0.70 2.18 -17.55
N GLU A 138 0.25 0.96 -17.82
CA GLU A 138 -0.89 0.34 -17.12
C GLU A 138 -0.61 0.15 -15.62
N ARG A 139 0.63 -0.18 -15.27
CA ARG A 139 1.03 -0.34 -13.86
C ARG A 139 1.10 1.02 -13.15
N ARG A 140 1.48 2.08 -13.85
CA ARG A 140 1.46 3.44 -13.29
C ARG A 140 0.02 3.90 -13.06
N HIS A 141 -0.87 3.68 -14.02
CA HIS A 141 -2.29 3.98 -13.86
C HIS A 141 -2.92 3.21 -12.69
N THR A 142 -2.69 1.89 -12.58
CA THR A 142 -3.24 1.09 -11.47
C THR A 142 -2.67 1.55 -10.12
N ARG A 143 -1.40 1.97 -10.09
CA ARG A 143 -0.78 2.57 -8.90
C ARG A 143 -1.48 3.85 -8.45
N GLU A 144 -1.99 4.66 -9.37
CA GLU A 144 -2.75 5.86 -9.01
C GLU A 144 -4.08 5.53 -8.31
N PHE A 145 -4.75 4.43 -8.66
CA PHE A 145 -5.92 3.92 -7.91
C PHE A 145 -5.55 3.47 -6.49
N TYR A 146 -4.43 2.76 -6.32
CA TYR A 146 -3.97 2.40 -4.98
C TYR A 146 -3.61 3.65 -4.16
N SER A 147 -2.98 4.65 -4.80
CA SER A 147 -2.66 5.94 -4.16
C SER A 147 -3.93 6.72 -3.78
N PHE A 148 -4.97 6.67 -4.61
CA PHE A 148 -6.28 7.20 -4.29
C PHE A 148 -6.87 6.54 -3.04
N GLY A 149 -6.83 5.20 -2.96
CA GLY A 149 -7.28 4.47 -1.77
C GLY A 149 -6.53 4.88 -0.50
N MET A 150 -5.20 5.06 -0.58
CA MET A 150 -4.39 5.58 0.52
C MET A 150 -4.83 6.98 0.96
N GLU A 151 -5.04 7.91 0.02
CA GLU A 151 -5.47 9.28 0.31
C GLU A 151 -6.90 9.33 0.89
N THR A 152 -7.77 8.39 0.51
CA THR A 152 -9.08 8.21 1.16
C THR A 152 -8.92 7.75 2.61
N LEU A 153 -8.10 6.72 2.86
CA LEU A 153 -7.87 6.19 4.21
C LEU A 153 -7.29 7.24 5.17
N LEU A 154 -6.41 8.13 4.67
CA LEU A 154 -5.85 9.26 5.44
C LEU A 154 -6.91 10.23 5.99
N LYS A 155 -8.11 10.27 5.41
CA LYS A 155 -9.20 11.19 5.80
C LYS A 155 -10.25 10.55 6.69
N LEU A 156 -10.14 9.25 6.97
CA LEU A 156 -11.09 8.52 7.80
C LEU A 156 -10.65 8.55 9.28
N ASP A 157 -11.61 8.76 10.17
CA ASP A 157 -11.43 8.56 11.60
C ASP A 157 -11.66 7.09 11.96
N LEU A 158 -11.50 6.71 13.23
CA LEU A 158 -11.67 5.33 13.69
C LEU A 158 -13.00 4.69 13.23
N ASN A 159 -14.10 5.44 13.31
CA ASN A 159 -15.41 4.92 12.92
C ASN A 159 -15.56 4.82 11.40
N GLY A 160 -15.08 5.82 10.66
CA GLY A 160 -15.01 5.79 9.20
C GLY A 160 -14.18 4.62 8.70
N THR A 161 -13.00 4.39 9.27
CA THR A 161 -12.12 3.27 8.92
C THR A 161 -12.80 1.92 9.17
N ARG A 162 -13.50 1.76 10.30
CA ARG A 162 -14.27 0.54 10.59
C ARG A 162 -15.35 0.28 9.55
N ARG A 163 -16.22 1.25 9.29
CA ARG A 163 -17.28 1.09 8.29
C ARG A 163 -16.73 0.89 6.87
N PHE A 164 -15.58 1.50 6.56
CA PHE A 164 -14.89 1.26 5.30
C PHE A 164 -14.43 -0.19 5.20
N PHE A 165 -13.77 -0.72 6.24
CA PHE A 165 -13.32 -2.10 6.24
C PHE A 165 -14.47 -3.11 6.24
N ASP A 166 -15.57 -2.82 6.94
CA ASP A 166 -16.78 -3.66 6.89
C ASP A 166 -17.27 -3.77 5.43
N ALA A 167 -17.37 -2.65 4.71
CA ALA A 167 -17.79 -2.66 3.31
C ALA A 167 -16.73 -3.28 2.36
N PHE A 168 -15.44 -3.06 2.63
CA PHE A 168 -14.34 -3.55 1.80
C PHE A 168 -14.16 -5.06 1.89
N PHE A 169 -14.22 -5.63 3.10
CA PHE A 169 -14.09 -7.07 3.31
C PHE A 169 -15.38 -7.86 3.05
N ASP A 170 -16.53 -7.17 2.94
CA ASP A 170 -17.77 -7.77 2.45
C ASP A 170 -17.76 -7.98 0.92
N LEU A 171 -16.89 -7.28 0.17
CA LEU A 171 -16.74 -7.48 -1.27
C LEU A 171 -16.39 -8.94 -1.60
N ASP A 172 -16.67 -9.33 -2.85
CA ASP A 172 -16.25 -10.63 -3.35
C ASP A 172 -14.73 -10.84 -3.12
N PRO A 173 -14.31 -12.02 -2.62
CA PRO A 173 -12.92 -12.29 -2.28
C PRO A 173 -11.91 -11.95 -3.36
N CYS A 174 -12.25 -12.12 -4.64
CA CYS A 174 -11.36 -11.80 -5.75
C CYS A 174 -10.96 -10.31 -5.75
N HIS A 175 -11.90 -9.42 -5.39
CA HIS A 175 -11.67 -7.98 -5.40
C HIS A 175 -10.74 -7.55 -4.27
N TRP A 176 -11.05 -7.87 -3.01
CA TRP A 176 -10.21 -7.41 -1.91
C TRP A 176 -8.85 -8.13 -1.89
N GLN A 177 -8.78 -9.42 -2.24
CA GLN A 177 -7.49 -10.13 -2.35
C GLN A 177 -6.64 -9.58 -3.48
N GLY A 178 -7.26 -9.33 -4.64
CA GLY A 178 -6.59 -8.73 -5.78
C GLY A 178 -6.06 -7.33 -5.46
N PHE A 179 -6.84 -6.51 -4.75
CA PHE A 179 -6.42 -5.18 -4.31
C PHE A 179 -5.20 -5.29 -3.39
N LEU A 180 -5.28 -6.08 -2.30
CA LEU A 180 -4.18 -6.23 -1.34
C LEU A 180 -2.90 -6.80 -1.96
N SER A 181 -3.01 -7.57 -3.05
CA SER A 181 -1.88 -8.17 -3.77
C SER A 181 -1.40 -7.38 -4.99
N SER A 182 -1.99 -6.22 -5.26
CA SER A 182 -1.71 -5.40 -6.46
C SER A 182 -1.89 -6.13 -7.79
N ARG A 183 -2.88 -7.04 -7.87
CA ARG A 183 -3.14 -7.89 -9.05
C ARG A 183 -4.31 -7.45 -9.91
N LEU A 184 -5.09 -6.46 -9.47
CA LEU A 184 -6.23 -5.98 -10.22
C LEU A 184 -5.81 -5.11 -11.42
N SER A 185 -6.48 -5.33 -12.54
CA SER A 185 -6.48 -4.44 -13.70
C SER A 185 -7.23 -3.12 -13.40
N LEU A 186 -7.10 -2.14 -14.29
CA LEU A 186 -7.82 -0.87 -14.18
C LEU A 186 -9.34 -1.07 -14.14
N GLN A 187 -9.87 -1.96 -14.98
CA GLN A 187 -11.30 -2.25 -15.04
C GLN A 187 -11.77 -2.86 -13.72
N GLU A 188 -11.03 -3.80 -13.16
CA GLU A 188 -11.34 -4.41 -11.86
C GLU A 188 -11.23 -3.41 -10.70
N LEU A 189 -10.31 -2.44 -10.76
CA LEU A 189 -10.22 -1.37 -9.76
C LEU A 189 -11.41 -0.40 -9.83
N VAL A 190 -11.90 -0.11 -11.04
CA VAL A 190 -13.14 0.66 -11.22
C VAL A 190 -14.34 -0.12 -10.69
N MET A 191 -14.46 -1.40 -11.05
CA MET A 191 -15.54 -2.27 -10.54
C MET A 191 -15.49 -2.42 -9.01
N LEU A 192 -14.30 -2.56 -8.43
CA LEU A 192 -14.09 -2.57 -6.99
C LEU A 192 -14.58 -1.26 -6.37
N SER A 193 -14.20 -0.11 -6.94
CA SER A 193 -14.60 1.20 -6.43
C SER A 193 -16.11 1.41 -6.47
N LEU A 194 -16.76 1.01 -7.56
CA LEU A 194 -18.23 1.06 -7.70
C LEU A 194 -18.92 0.11 -6.73
N SER A 195 -18.42 -1.13 -6.61
CA SER A 195 -18.97 -2.14 -5.70
C SER A 195 -18.84 -1.70 -4.24
N LEU A 196 -17.68 -1.13 -3.88
CA LEU A 196 -17.43 -0.60 -2.55
C LEU A 196 -18.40 0.54 -2.22
N PHE A 197 -18.60 1.48 -3.14
CA PHE A 197 -19.58 2.56 -2.95
C PHE A 197 -21.02 2.04 -2.86
N GLY A 198 -21.37 1.05 -3.69
CA GLY A 198 -22.67 0.40 -3.69
C GLY A 198 -22.99 -0.34 -2.39
N ARG A 199 -22.01 -1.00 -1.77
CA ARG A 199 -22.18 -1.73 -0.50
C ARG A 199 -21.90 -0.90 0.75
N ALA A 200 -21.25 0.26 0.60
CA ALA A 200 -20.98 1.16 1.70
C ALA A 200 -22.27 1.63 2.39
N SER A 201 -22.25 1.67 3.72
CA SER A 201 -23.30 2.31 4.52
C SER A 201 -23.49 3.79 4.13
N ASN A 202 -24.68 4.36 4.37
CA ASN A 202 -24.92 5.78 4.06
C ASN A 202 -23.90 6.74 4.69
N PRO A 203 -23.44 6.56 5.95
CA PRO A 203 -22.36 7.36 6.50
C PRO A 203 -21.04 7.19 5.74
N SER A 204 -20.69 5.98 5.31
CA SER A 204 -19.49 5.73 4.50
C SER A 204 -19.60 6.35 3.11
N ARG A 205 -20.77 6.33 2.47
CA ARG A 205 -20.99 7.02 1.19
C ARG A 205 -20.83 8.54 1.35
N PHE A 206 -21.35 9.10 2.44
CA PHE A 206 -21.14 10.51 2.78
C PHE A 206 -19.66 10.83 2.99
N ASP A 207 -18.92 9.99 3.72
CA ASP A 207 -17.46 10.12 3.85
C ASP A 207 -16.77 10.12 2.48
N ILE A 208 -17.12 9.18 1.59
CA ILE A 208 -16.54 9.09 0.25
C ILE A 208 -16.83 10.36 -0.56
N ILE A 209 -18.10 10.80 -0.61
CA ILE A 209 -18.52 11.98 -1.40
C ILE A 209 -17.84 13.26 -0.89
N THR A 210 -17.65 13.40 0.42
CA THR A 210 -17.09 14.62 1.01
C THR A 210 -15.57 14.62 1.06
N LYS A 211 -14.93 13.46 1.22
CA LYS A 211 -13.47 13.35 1.44
C LYS A 211 -12.69 12.96 0.19
N CYS A 212 -13.29 12.22 -0.74
CA CYS A 212 -12.60 11.72 -1.94
C CYS A 212 -12.53 12.65 -3.16
N PRO A 213 -13.28 13.78 -3.32
CA PRO A 213 -13.21 14.58 -4.55
C PRO A 213 -11.81 15.08 -4.91
N ILE A 214 -11.07 15.60 -3.93
CA ILE A 214 -9.69 16.08 -4.15
C ILE A 214 -8.73 14.92 -4.51
N PRO A 215 -8.68 13.80 -3.74
CA PRO A 215 -7.92 12.61 -4.13
C PRO A 215 -8.28 12.08 -5.53
N LEU A 216 -9.56 12.06 -5.87
CA LEU A 216 -10.04 11.58 -7.17
C LEU A 216 -9.56 12.50 -8.29
N ALA A 217 -9.70 13.81 -8.14
CA ALA A 217 -9.20 14.78 -9.10
C ALA A 217 -7.69 14.66 -9.32
N LYS A 218 -6.92 14.44 -8.23
CA LYS A 218 -5.48 14.20 -8.31
C LYS A 218 -5.14 12.92 -9.07
N MET A 219 -5.83 11.82 -8.77
CA MET A 219 -5.66 10.54 -9.49
C MET A 219 -5.93 10.72 -10.98
N MET A 220 -7.04 11.37 -11.35
CA MET A 220 -7.40 11.62 -12.74
C MET A 220 -6.39 12.53 -13.46
N ALA A 221 -5.89 13.57 -12.78
CA ALA A 221 -4.86 14.45 -13.32
C ALA A 221 -3.55 13.69 -13.57
N ASN A 222 -3.12 12.84 -12.64
CA ASN A 222 -1.91 12.03 -12.81
C ASN A 222 -2.04 11.04 -13.97
N ILE A 223 -3.15 10.32 -14.06
CA ILE A 223 -3.43 9.42 -15.20
C ILE A 223 -3.41 10.19 -16.53
N ALA A 224 -4.00 11.38 -16.58
CA ALA A 224 -4.00 12.21 -17.77
C ALA A 224 -2.58 12.64 -18.18
N ILE A 225 -1.74 13.02 -17.22
CA ILE A 225 -0.34 13.40 -17.47
C ILE A 225 0.48 12.21 -18.00
N GLU A 226 0.27 11.01 -17.47
CA GLU A 226 1.02 9.82 -17.88
C GLU A 226 0.64 9.29 -19.27
N THR A 227 -0.52 9.72 -19.80
CA THR A 227 -1.01 9.33 -21.13
C THR A 227 -0.35 10.11 -22.28
N PHE A 228 0.36 11.21 -21.96
CA PHE A 228 1.11 12.05 -22.93
C PHE A 228 2.62 11.93 -22.74
#